data_AF-A0A8H7U042-F1
#
_entry.id   AF-A0A8H7U042-F1
#
_cell.length_a   1.000
_cell.length_b   1.000
_cell.length_c   1.000
_cell.angle_alpha   90.00
_cell.angle_beta   90.00
_cell.angle_gamma   90.00
#
_symmetry.space_group_name_H-M   'P 1'
#
loop_
_entity.id
_entity.type
_entity.pdbx_description
1 polymer ?
#
loop_
_entity_poly.entity_id
_entity_poly.type
_entity_poly.pdbx_seq_one_letter_code
_entity_poly.pdbx_strand_id
1 'polypeptide(L)'
;MRGFWEDWLLGPLRDVVETVRAGGEDGVIITKESVQADLDSLERMALALAREKLHYDPVQMDALSRQIQLGDLTPVMQIYEEDIKSPFKSAVGGTLLRTLFIQVQKAKVDIDQALAGIDKLLKSQELTFAFVGVAPALVIVYGFTSYLWNIWTGGRGRGRYGGNHRRASVWLKMRRIERLLIAQPKSHRVTPGGSRGQPTPSIPPLTSGLLLLSVSHLRTYAETYLPANSRLREGFLEDVVDLEDPALGRAEKLRVLDRMWRSWGEVLGWNRAADPSSRL
;
A
#
# COMPACT_ATOMS: atom_id res chain seq x y z
N MET A 1 -14.26 -16.13 -6.65
CA MET A 1 -12.83 -16.36 -6.36
C MET A 1 -11.94 -16.38 -7.60
N ARG A 2 -12.37 -16.92 -8.77
CA ARG A 2 -11.56 -16.91 -10.01
C ARG A 2 -11.52 -15.53 -10.72
N GLY A 3 -12.67 -14.86 -10.86
CA GLY A 3 -12.72 -13.55 -11.53
C GLY A 3 -11.94 -12.41 -10.83
N PHE A 4 -11.69 -12.51 -9.52
CA PHE A 4 -10.90 -11.49 -8.80
C PHE A 4 -9.40 -11.61 -9.09
N TRP A 5 -8.91 -12.82 -9.41
CA TRP A 5 -7.52 -13.06 -9.77
C TRP A 5 -7.24 -12.71 -11.24
N GLU A 6 -8.16 -13.07 -12.14
CA GLU A 6 -8.02 -12.80 -13.58
C GLU A 6 -8.18 -11.31 -13.90
N ASP A 7 -9.19 -10.62 -13.36
CA ASP A 7 -9.45 -9.22 -13.74
C ASP A 7 -8.59 -8.20 -12.97
N TRP A 8 -8.24 -8.47 -11.70
CA TRP A 8 -7.58 -7.45 -10.87
C TRP A 8 -6.06 -7.59 -10.78
N LEU A 9 -5.52 -8.81 -10.93
CA LEU A 9 -4.08 -9.06 -10.81
C LEU A 9 -3.40 -9.30 -12.17
N LEU A 10 -4.06 -10.03 -13.07
CA LEU A 10 -3.48 -10.43 -14.36
C LEU A 10 -3.62 -9.37 -15.45
N GLY A 11 -4.73 -8.63 -15.49
CA GLY A 11 -4.96 -7.53 -16.44
C GLY A 11 -3.83 -6.48 -16.41
N PRO A 12 -3.52 -5.88 -15.24
CA PRO A 12 -2.51 -4.82 -15.15
C PRO A 12 -1.08 -5.31 -15.44
N LEU A 13 -0.75 -6.56 -15.11
CA LEU A 13 0.56 -7.14 -15.40
C LEU A 13 0.76 -7.38 -16.89
N ARG A 14 -0.30 -7.75 -17.61
CA ARG A 14 -0.24 -7.96 -19.05
C ARG A 14 -0.04 -6.62 -19.77
N ASP A 15 -0.75 -5.58 -19.36
CA ASP A 15 -0.62 -4.23 -19.92
C ASP A 15 0.79 -3.65 -19.69
N VAL A 16 1.39 -3.88 -18.52
CA VAL A 16 2.77 -3.46 -18.22
C VAL A 16 3.79 -4.24 -19.06
N VAL A 17 3.61 -5.55 -19.22
CA VAL A 17 4.51 -6.37 -20.06
C VAL A 17 4.38 -5.97 -21.54
N GLU A 18 3.18 -5.67 -22.00
CA GLU A 18 2.93 -5.24 -23.38
C GLU A 18 3.49 -3.84 -23.64
N THR A 19 3.37 -2.92 -22.67
CA THR A 19 3.94 -1.56 -22.77
C THR A 19 5.47 -1.56 -22.72
N VAL A 20 6.07 -2.38 -21.85
CA VAL A 20 7.54 -2.52 -21.76
C VAL A 20 8.11 -3.24 -22.98
N ARG A 21 7.37 -4.18 -23.57
CA ARG A 21 7.77 -4.87 -24.79
C ARG A 21 7.60 -4.00 -26.04
N ALA A 22 6.56 -3.18 -26.09
CA ALA A 22 6.33 -2.22 -27.18
C ALA A 22 7.29 -1.02 -27.12
N GLY A 23 7.75 -0.62 -25.94
CA GLY A 23 8.71 0.48 -25.77
C GLY A 23 10.15 0.19 -26.24
N GLY A 24 10.43 -1.00 -26.78
CA GLY A 24 11.77 -1.41 -27.23
C GLY A 24 11.95 -1.51 -28.75
N GLU A 25 10.89 -1.35 -29.56
CA GLU A 25 10.93 -1.62 -31.01
C GLU A 25 10.54 -0.42 -31.91
N ASP A 26 10.30 0.78 -31.38
CA ASP A 26 10.23 1.99 -32.20
C ASP A 26 11.63 2.54 -32.50
N GLY A 27 12.43 1.68 -33.13
CA GLY A 27 13.62 2.09 -33.85
C GLY A 27 13.21 2.86 -35.11
N VAL A 28 13.18 4.19 -34.98
CA VAL A 28 13.58 5.13 -36.04
C VAL A 28 13.06 4.73 -37.43
N ILE A 29 11.80 5.06 -37.70
CA ILE A 29 11.28 5.14 -39.06
C ILE A 29 11.93 6.37 -39.73
N ILE A 30 13.22 6.27 -40.07
CA ILE A 30 13.79 7.05 -41.17
C ILE A 30 13.13 6.48 -42.41
N THR A 31 11.99 7.06 -42.75
CA THR A 31 11.27 6.81 -43.99
C THR A 31 12.24 7.06 -45.13
N LYS A 32 12.34 6.15 -46.10
CA LYS A 32 13.19 6.32 -47.30
C LYS A 32 12.88 7.63 -48.02
N GLU A 33 11.65 8.10 -47.83
CA GLU A 33 11.09 9.37 -48.24
C GLU A 33 11.83 10.58 -47.63
N SER A 34 12.27 10.51 -46.37
CA SER A 34 13.07 11.58 -45.73
C SER A 34 14.47 11.68 -46.34
N VAL A 35 15.11 10.54 -46.62
CA VAL A 35 16.43 10.48 -47.26
C VAL A 35 16.37 11.01 -48.70
N GLN A 36 15.30 10.70 -49.42
CA GLN A 36 15.07 11.21 -50.78
C GLN A 36 14.90 12.73 -50.78
N ALA A 37 14.14 13.27 -49.83
CA ALA A 37 13.92 14.72 -49.70
C ALA A 37 15.21 15.49 -49.38
N ASP A 38 16.09 14.90 -48.56
CA ASP A 38 17.38 15.50 -48.22
C ASP A 38 18.36 15.49 -49.41
N LEU A 39 18.38 14.43 -50.22
CA LEU A 39 19.18 14.34 -51.44
C LEU A 39 18.77 15.38 -52.49
N ASP A 40 17.47 15.55 -52.72
CA ASP A 40 16.93 16.56 -53.65
C ASP A 40 17.31 17.99 -53.20
N SER A 41 17.32 18.24 -51.89
CA SER A 41 17.72 19.53 -51.33
C SER A 41 19.21 19.79 -51.51
N LEU A 42 20.06 18.79 -51.26
CA LEU A 42 21.50 18.82 -51.49
C LEU A 42 21.85 19.09 -52.96
N GLU A 43 21.16 18.43 -53.89
CA GLU A 43 21.36 18.62 -55.32
C GLU A 43 21.11 20.08 -55.73
N ARG A 44 19.99 20.67 -55.28
CA ARG A 44 19.67 22.08 -55.58
C ARG A 44 20.72 23.04 -55.02
N MET A 45 21.19 22.81 -53.79
CA MET A 45 22.21 23.67 -53.17
C MET A 45 23.56 23.57 -53.87
N ALA A 46 23.99 22.36 -54.23
CA ALA A 46 25.26 22.16 -54.92
C ALA A 46 25.26 22.75 -56.34
N LEU A 47 24.15 22.61 -57.08
CA LEU A 47 24.00 23.23 -58.40
C LEU A 47 24.00 24.76 -58.31
N ALA A 48 23.34 25.33 -57.30
CA ALA A 48 23.37 26.77 -57.04
C ALA A 48 24.80 27.26 -56.74
N LEU A 49 25.52 26.56 -55.87
CA LEU A 49 26.91 26.88 -55.51
C LEU A 49 27.84 26.83 -56.73
N ALA A 50 27.72 25.77 -57.54
CA ALA A 50 28.56 25.59 -58.72
C ALA A 50 28.27 26.64 -59.82
N ARG A 51 27.01 27.11 -59.92
CA ARG A 51 26.66 28.24 -60.80
C ARG A 51 27.24 29.56 -60.32
N GLU A 52 27.16 29.83 -59.02
CA GLU A 52 27.58 31.12 -58.43
C GLU A 52 29.09 31.27 -58.29
N LYS A 53 29.80 30.19 -57.93
CA LYS A 53 31.23 30.24 -57.59
C LYS A 53 32.15 29.80 -58.72
N LEU A 54 31.69 28.87 -59.57
CA LEU A 54 32.54 28.23 -60.57
C LEU A 54 32.14 28.57 -62.01
N HIS A 55 31.01 29.25 -62.22
CA HIS A 55 30.49 29.59 -63.54
C HIS A 55 30.44 28.38 -64.51
N TYR A 56 30.08 27.21 -63.99
CA TYR A 56 30.01 25.98 -64.79
C TYR A 56 29.00 26.08 -65.92
N ASP A 57 29.36 25.53 -67.07
CA ASP A 57 28.53 25.45 -68.28
C ASP A 57 27.40 24.42 -68.08
N PRO A 58 26.27 24.47 -68.81
CA PRO A 58 25.12 23.57 -68.60
C PRO A 58 25.48 22.09 -68.65
N VAL A 59 26.50 21.73 -69.43
CA VAL A 59 26.99 20.35 -69.57
C VAL A 59 27.69 19.86 -68.29
N GLN A 60 28.38 20.74 -67.57
CA GLN A 60 29.08 20.42 -66.32
C GLN A 60 28.12 20.35 -65.13
N MET A 61 27.01 21.09 -65.18
CA MET A 61 25.92 21.02 -64.19
C MET A 61 25.21 19.65 -64.21
N ASP A 62 24.94 19.11 -65.40
CA ASP A 62 24.30 17.79 -65.57
C ASP A 62 25.21 16.64 -65.06
N ALA A 63 26.53 16.77 -65.27
CA ALA A 63 27.51 15.82 -64.73
C ALA A 63 27.57 15.85 -63.20
N LEU A 64 27.51 17.05 -62.59
CA LEU A 64 27.52 17.21 -61.13
C LEU A 64 26.22 16.69 -60.49
N SER A 65 25.07 16.96 -61.09
CA SER A 65 23.76 16.42 -60.67
C SER A 65 23.77 14.88 -60.61
N ARG A 66 24.29 14.23 -61.66
CA ARG A 66 24.42 12.76 -61.69
C ARG A 66 25.36 12.22 -60.62
N GLN A 67 26.46 12.91 -60.34
CA GLN A 67 27.40 12.49 -59.29
C GLN A 67 26.77 12.62 -57.89
N ILE A 68 25.98 13.66 -57.64
CA ILE A 68 25.26 13.86 -56.37
C ILE A 68 24.16 12.81 -56.17
N GLN A 69 23.41 12.47 -57.22
CA GLN A 69 22.38 11.40 -57.18
C GLN A 69 23.00 10.00 -56.93
N LEU A 70 24.27 9.81 -57.30
CA LEU A 70 25.04 8.60 -57.00
C LEU A 70 25.70 8.64 -55.60
N GLY A 71 25.53 9.72 -54.85
CA GLY A 71 26.09 9.90 -53.50
C GLY A 71 27.56 10.33 -53.48
N ASP A 72 28.15 10.71 -54.61
CA ASP A 72 29.53 11.18 -54.70
C ASP A 72 29.58 12.71 -54.55
N LEU A 73 29.92 13.15 -53.35
CA LEU A 73 30.02 14.57 -52.97
C LEU A 73 31.44 15.13 -53.10
N THR A 74 32.39 14.34 -53.62
CA THR A 74 33.82 14.70 -53.72
C THR A 74 34.06 16.06 -54.39
N PRO A 75 33.40 16.41 -55.52
CA PRO A 75 33.61 17.70 -56.18
C PRO A 75 33.16 18.89 -55.33
N VAL A 76 32.04 18.73 -54.60
CA VAL A 76 31.52 19.77 -53.69
C VAL A 76 32.44 19.93 -52.48
N MET A 77 32.95 18.82 -51.95
CA MET A 77 33.93 18.82 -50.85
C MET A 77 35.24 19.51 -51.22
N GLN A 78 35.76 19.32 -52.44
CA GLN A 78 37.01 19.96 -52.88
C GLN A 78 36.90 21.49 -52.91
N ILE A 79 35.76 22.01 -53.40
CA ILE A 79 35.47 23.45 -53.43
C ILE A 79 35.41 24.00 -52.00
N TYR A 80 34.69 23.29 -51.12
CA TYR A 80 34.59 23.64 -49.72
C TYR A 80 35.96 23.62 -49.02
N GLU A 81 36.81 22.67 -49.39
CA GLU A 81 38.14 22.50 -48.83
C GLU A 81 39.12 23.59 -49.30
N GLU A 82 39.05 24.05 -50.56
CA GLU A 82 39.82 25.19 -51.05
C GLU A 82 39.40 26.51 -50.41
N ASP A 83 38.08 26.72 -50.24
CA ASP A 83 37.54 27.91 -49.56
C ASP A 83 37.91 27.93 -48.07
N ILE A 84 37.95 26.77 -47.40
CA ILE A 84 38.43 26.65 -46.01
C ILE A 84 39.95 26.78 -45.89
N LYS A 85 40.73 26.39 -46.92
CA LYS A 85 42.20 26.47 -46.91
C LYS A 85 42.74 27.90 -46.98
N SER A 86 41.95 28.89 -47.40
CA SER A 86 42.41 30.28 -47.57
C SER A 86 41.68 31.33 -46.71
N PRO A 87 41.53 31.15 -45.38
CA PRO A 87 40.77 32.09 -44.55
C PRO A 87 41.46 33.46 -44.37
N PHE A 88 42.74 33.58 -44.75
CA PHE A 88 43.57 34.75 -44.49
C PHE A 88 43.74 35.72 -45.67
N LYS A 89 43.43 35.33 -46.92
CA LYS A 89 43.78 36.16 -48.09
C LYS A 89 42.76 37.26 -48.44
N SER A 90 41.57 37.27 -47.82
CA SER A 90 40.55 38.33 -48.01
C SER A 90 40.14 39.07 -46.72
N ALA A 91 40.86 38.89 -45.62
CA ALA A 91 40.50 39.43 -44.31
C ALA A 91 41.27 40.73 -43.98
N VAL A 92 40.84 41.87 -44.49
CA VAL A 92 41.43 43.21 -44.21
C VAL A 92 41.12 43.70 -42.77
N GLY A 93 41.25 42.85 -41.76
CA GLY A 93 41.12 43.26 -40.37
C GLY A 93 40.95 42.06 -39.46
N GLY A 94 42.05 41.54 -38.90
CA GLY A 94 42.12 40.36 -38.04
C GLY A 94 41.20 40.34 -36.79
N THR A 95 40.40 41.38 -36.59
CA THR A 95 39.33 41.44 -35.58
C THR A 95 38.06 40.71 -36.03
N LEU A 96 37.67 40.77 -37.31
CA LEU A 96 36.36 40.25 -37.77
C LEU A 96 36.27 38.72 -37.70
N LEU A 97 37.27 38.03 -38.25
CA LEU A 97 37.37 36.56 -38.15
C LEU A 97 37.52 36.10 -36.71
N ARG A 98 38.32 36.81 -35.90
CA ARG A 98 38.47 36.50 -34.47
C ARG A 98 37.16 36.67 -33.71
N THR A 99 36.42 37.74 -33.98
CA THR A 99 35.09 37.98 -33.41
C THR A 99 34.09 36.91 -33.86
N LEU A 100 34.11 36.50 -35.14
CA LEU A 100 33.29 35.39 -35.63
C LEU A 100 33.62 34.07 -34.94
N PHE A 101 34.90 33.71 -34.81
CA PHE A 101 35.31 32.52 -34.08
C PHE A 101 34.86 32.56 -32.61
N ILE A 102 34.96 33.72 -31.96
CA ILE A 102 34.45 33.93 -30.60
C ILE A 102 32.93 33.74 -30.56
N GLN A 103 32.19 34.26 -31.54
CA GLN A 103 30.73 34.09 -31.62
C GLN A 103 30.33 32.64 -31.84
N VAL A 104 31.03 31.89 -32.69
CA VAL A 104 30.78 30.46 -32.92
C VAL A 104 31.07 29.65 -31.66
N GLN A 105 32.17 29.94 -30.97
CA GLN A 105 32.49 29.27 -29.70
C GLN A 105 31.48 29.63 -28.60
N LYS A 106 31.02 30.88 -28.55
CA LYS A 106 29.97 31.31 -27.63
C LYS A 106 28.65 30.61 -27.92
N ALA A 107 28.24 30.54 -29.18
CA ALA A 107 27.06 29.80 -29.60
C ALA A 107 27.15 28.32 -29.23
N LYS A 108 28.32 27.67 -29.42
CA LYS A 108 28.54 26.29 -28.98
C LYS A 108 28.33 26.13 -27.47
N VAL A 109 28.92 27.01 -26.66
CA VAL A 109 28.77 26.97 -25.20
C VAL A 109 27.31 27.19 -24.78
N ASP A 110 26.61 28.12 -25.43
CA ASP A 110 25.21 28.40 -25.14
C ASP A 110 24.29 27.21 -25.54
N ILE A 111 24.60 26.52 -26.64
CA ILE A 111 23.93 25.27 -27.05
C ILE A 111 24.21 24.14 -26.04
N ASP A 112 25.48 23.92 -25.67
CA ASP A 112 25.86 22.89 -24.71
C ASP A 112 25.14 23.12 -23.36
N GLN A 113 25.00 24.37 -22.94
CA GLN A 113 24.27 24.74 -21.73
C GLN A 113 22.75 24.56 -21.85
N ALA A 114 22.17 24.86 -23.02
CA ALA A 114 20.76 24.60 -23.30
C ALA A 114 20.46 23.10 -23.31
N LEU A 115 21.33 22.29 -23.93
CA LEU A 115 21.22 20.82 -23.95
C LEU A 115 21.32 20.24 -22.54
N ALA A 116 22.25 20.73 -21.71
CA ALA A 116 22.33 20.35 -20.30
C ALA A 116 21.06 20.75 -19.50
N GLY A 117 20.41 21.86 -19.88
CA GLY A 117 19.12 22.28 -19.32
C GLY A 117 17.97 21.34 -19.71
N ILE A 118 17.94 20.90 -20.98
CA ILE A 118 16.96 19.93 -21.48
C ILE A 118 17.12 18.58 -20.79
N ASP A 119 18.33 18.09 -20.63
CA ASP A 119 18.62 16.85 -19.89
C ASP A 119 18.06 16.91 -18.47
N LYS A 120 18.23 18.04 -17.78
CA LYS A 120 17.66 18.22 -16.44
C LYS A 120 16.12 18.20 -16.44
N LEU A 121 15.49 18.79 -17.44
CA LEU A 121 14.04 18.76 -17.59
C LEU A 121 13.51 17.35 -17.84
N LEU A 122 14.14 16.61 -18.77
CA LEU A 122 13.79 15.22 -19.06
C LEU A 122 14.01 14.32 -17.84
N LYS A 123 15.14 14.47 -17.14
CA LYS A 123 15.44 13.75 -15.89
C LYS A 123 14.38 14.01 -14.81
N SER A 124 13.92 15.26 -14.69
CA SER A 124 12.87 15.62 -13.74
C SER A 124 11.54 14.97 -14.09
N GLN A 125 11.20 14.86 -15.38
CA GLN A 125 9.97 14.22 -15.84
C GLN A 125 10.02 12.71 -15.65
N GLU A 126 11.15 12.08 -15.98
CA GLU A 126 11.42 10.67 -15.75
C GLU A 126 11.23 10.28 -14.28
N LEU A 127 11.71 11.11 -13.34
CA LEU A 127 11.58 10.86 -11.91
C LEU A 127 10.10 10.83 -11.45
N THR A 128 9.27 11.73 -11.99
CA THR A 128 7.83 11.73 -11.72
C THR A 128 7.13 10.49 -12.27
N PHE A 129 7.48 10.05 -13.47
CA PHE A 129 6.93 8.80 -14.03
C PHE A 129 7.36 7.57 -13.23
N ALA A 130 8.62 7.53 -12.79
CA ALA A 130 9.13 6.48 -11.91
C ALA A 130 8.34 6.43 -10.58
N PHE A 131 8.04 7.58 -9.96
CA PHE A 131 7.27 7.62 -8.72
C PHE A 131 5.83 7.10 -8.89
N VAL A 132 5.16 7.52 -9.98
CA VAL A 132 3.80 7.07 -10.30
C VAL A 132 3.75 5.55 -10.56
N GLY A 133 4.79 4.98 -11.20
CA GLY A 133 4.91 3.54 -11.40
C GLY A 133 5.16 2.72 -10.12
N VAL A 134 5.88 3.28 -9.14
CA VAL A 134 6.23 2.59 -7.88
C VAL A 134 5.11 2.69 -6.83
N ALA A 135 4.30 3.75 -6.86
CA ALA A 135 3.20 3.97 -5.91
C ALA A 135 2.24 2.76 -5.73
N PRO A 136 1.69 2.12 -6.80
CA PRO A 136 0.80 0.98 -6.63
C PRO A 136 1.50 -0.24 -6.00
N ALA A 137 2.78 -0.47 -6.30
CA ALA A 137 3.55 -1.55 -5.68
C ALA A 137 3.70 -1.35 -4.17
N LEU A 138 3.95 -0.12 -3.71
CA LEU A 138 4.03 0.20 -2.29
C LEU A 138 2.68 -0.03 -1.57
N VAL A 139 1.56 0.33 -2.20
CA VAL A 139 0.22 0.10 -1.65
C VAL A 139 -0.05 -1.40 -1.47
N ILE A 140 0.30 -2.22 -2.47
CA ILE A 140 0.12 -3.67 -2.42
C ILE A 140 0.99 -4.28 -1.32
N VAL A 141 2.27 -3.91 -1.23
CA VAL A 141 3.19 -4.40 -0.20
C VAL A 141 2.69 -4.03 1.19
N TYR A 142 2.29 -2.78 1.40
CA TYR A 142 1.75 -2.33 2.69
C TYR A 142 0.48 -3.11 3.07
N GLY A 143 -0.45 -3.29 2.13
CA GLY A 143 -1.66 -4.07 2.35
C GLY A 143 -1.37 -5.52 2.71
N PHE A 144 -0.45 -6.17 1.98
CA PHE A 144 -0.05 -7.55 2.23
C PHE A 144 0.64 -7.70 3.58
N THR A 145 1.60 -6.82 3.91
CA THR A 145 2.28 -6.82 5.20
C THR A 145 1.30 -6.60 6.34
N SER A 146 0.37 -5.64 6.22
CA SER A 146 -0.66 -5.39 7.24
C SER A 146 -1.57 -6.61 7.41
N TYR A 147 -1.97 -7.27 6.32
CA TYR A 147 -2.79 -8.48 6.37
C TYR A 147 -2.06 -9.64 7.05
N LEU A 148 -0.78 -9.86 6.69
CA LEU A 148 0.08 -10.87 7.29
C LEU A 148 0.26 -10.61 8.80
N TRP A 149 0.46 -9.35 9.18
CA TRP A 149 0.57 -8.95 10.58
C TRP A 149 -0.73 -9.19 11.34
N ASN A 150 -1.89 -8.88 10.74
CA ASN A 150 -3.20 -9.13 11.33
C ASN A 150 -3.51 -10.62 11.48
N ILE A 151 -3.08 -11.47 10.55
CA ILE A 151 -3.21 -12.93 10.69
C ILE A 151 -2.29 -13.44 11.78
N TRP A 152 -1.04 -12.97 11.81
CA TRP A 152 -0.05 -13.45 12.76
C TRP A 152 -0.38 -13.02 14.20
N THR A 153 -0.91 -11.81 14.38
CA THR A 153 -1.41 -11.30 15.67
C THR A 153 -2.82 -11.80 16.01
N GLY A 154 -3.67 -12.06 15.01
CA GLY A 154 -5.04 -12.56 15.18
C GLY A 154 -5.16 -14.08 15.40
N GLY A 155 -4.14 -14.85 15.01
CA GLY A 155 -4.17 -16.32 15.01
C GLY A 155 -3.44 -17.01 16.18
N ARG A 156 -2.68 -16.28 17.01
CA ARG A 156 -1.93 -16.87 18.12
C ARG A 156 -2.23 -16.21 19.46
N GLY A 157 -3.16 -16.82 20.21
CA GLY A 157 -2.85 -17.11 21.61
C GLY A 157 -3.40 -16.20 22.71
N ARG A 158 -4.42 -15.37 22.44
CA ARG A 158 -5.34 -14.80 23.45
C ARG A 158 -6.31 -13.92 22.68
N GLY A 159 -7.43 -14.47 22.20
CA GLY A 159 -8.52 -13.60 21.72
C GLY A 159 -8.80 -12.51 22.77
N ARG A 160 -9.28 -11.33 22.36
CA ARG A 160 -9.39 -10.08 23.17
C ARG A 160 -9.76 -10.26 24.66
N TYR A 161 -10.48 -11.32 25.03
CA TYR A 161 -10.79 -11.75 26.40
C TYR A 161 -10.64 -13.28 26.64
N GLY A 162 -9.50 -13.90 26.28
CA GLY A 162 -9.22 -15.31 26.55
C GLY A 162 -9.79 -16.35 25.57
N GLY A 163 -10.35 -15.91 24.43
CA GLY A 163 -10.88 -16.79 23.38
C GLY A 163 -12.28 -17.37 23.66
N ASN A 164 -12.87 -18.03 22.66
CA ASN A 164 -14.28 -18.46 22.71
C ASN A 164 -14.53 -19.52 23.80
N HIS A 165 -13.65 -20.51 23.93
CA HIS A 165 -13.77 -21.57 24.93
C HIS A 165 -13.77 -21.07 26.38
N ARG A 166 -12.92 -20.09 26.71
CA ARG A 166 -12.86 -19.54 28.07
C ARG A 166 -14.09 -18.68 28.39
N ARG A 167 -14.56 -17.89 27.42
CA ARG A 167 -15.81 -17.13 27.52
C ARG A 167 -17.02 -18.04 27.72
N ALA A 168 -17.09 -19.17 26.99
CA ALA A 168 -18.11 -20.19 27.18
C ALA A 168 -18.05 -20.85 28.57
N SER A 169 -16.84 -21.09 29.11
CA SER A 169 -16.67 -21.62 30.47
C SER A 169 -17.25 -20.68 31.52
N VAL A 170 -16.95 -19.38 31.43
CA VAL A 170 -17.48 -18.34 32.32
C VAL A 170 -19.00 -18.28 32.26
N TRP A 171 -19.56 -18.30 31.04
CA TRP A 171 -20.99 -18.35 30.81
C TRP A 171 -21.67 -19.54 31.50
N LEU A 172 -21.07 -20.73 31.41
CA LEU A 172 -21.56 -21.93 32.10
C LEU A 172 -21.51 -21.81 33.63
N LYS A 173 -20.46 -21.19 34.17
CA LYS A 173 -20.33 -20.94 35.61
C LYS A 173 -21.38 -19.95 36.09
N MET A 174 -21.62 -18.87 35.33
CA MET A 174 -22.66 -17.88 35.61
C MET A 174 -24.06 -18.52 35.65
N ARG A 175 -24.39 -19.32 34.62
CA ARG A 175 -25.65 -20.07 34.55
C ARG A 175 -25.78 -21.10 35.69
N ARG A 176 -24.67 -21.72 36.11
CA ARG A 176 -24.65 -22.65 37.23
C ARG A 176 -24.93 -21.94 38.55
N ILE A 177 -24.33 -20.77 38.79
CA ILE A 177 -24.59 -19.95 39.98
C ILE A 177 -26.07 -19.59 40.02
N GLU A 178 -26.61 -19.01 38.95
CA GLU A 178 -28.02 -18.66 38.84
C GLU A 178 -28.94 -19.86 39.13
N ARG A 179 -28.66 -21.03 38.51
CA ARG A 179 -29.41 -22.25 38.78
C ARG A 179 -29.31 -22.70 40.24
N LEU A 180 -28.14 -22.61 40.87
CA LEU A 180 -27.94 -22.96 42.27
C LEU A 180 -28.70 -22.03 43.22
N LEU A 181 -28.81 -20.74 42.89
CA LEU A 181 -29.62 -19.79 43.65
C LEU A 181 -31.12 -19.98 43.42
N ILE A 182 -31.55 -20.41 42.22
CA ILE A 182 -32.97 -20.66 41.92
C ILE A 182 -33.45 -22.00 42.47
N ALA A 183 -32.71 -23.07 42.20
CA ALA A 183 -33.13 -24.47 42.41
C ALA A 183 -32.83 -25.01 43.81
N GLN A 184 -32.58 -24.16 44.81
CA GLN A 184 -32.21 -24.64 46.14
C GLN A 184 -33.21 -25.69 46.63
N PRO A 185 -32.71 -26.86 47.10
CA PRO A 185 -33.59 -27.83 47.71
C PRO A 185 -34.28 -27.13 48.87
N LYS A 186 -35.61 -27.23 48.94
CA LYS A 186 -36.37 -26.80 50.11
C LYS A 186 -35.78 -27.59 51.28
N SER A 187 -34.87 -27.00 52.06
CA SER A 187 -34.46 -27.56 53.34
C SER A 187 -35.66 -27.40 54.25
N HIS A 188 -36.59 -28.34 54.13
CA HIS A 188 -37.65 -28.53 55.09
C HIS A 188 -37.02 -29.16 56.33
N ARG A 189 -36.27 -28.36 57.11
CA ARG A 189 -36.11 -28.63 58.52
C ARG A 189 -37.28 -27.96 59.21
N VAL A 190 -38.40 -28.68 59.27
CA VAL A 190 -39.37 -28.46 60.35
C VAL A 190 -38.62 -28.83 61.62
N THR A 191 -38.16 -27.84 62.36
CA THR A 191 -37.91 -28.01 63.79
C THR A 191 -39.19 -27.54 64.47
N PRO A 192 -40.07 -28.44 64.96
CA PRO A 192 -41.23 -28.02 65.72
C PRO A 192 -40.76 -27.69 67.13
N GLY A 193 -40.52 -26.40 67.39
CA GLY A 193 -40.23 -25.93 68.73
C GLY A 193 -39.26 -24.76 68.77
N GLY A 194 -39.81 -23.57 69.03
CA GLY A 194 -39.05 -22.45 69.60
C GLY A 194 -38.83 -21.25 68.69
N SER A 195 -39.50 -20.15 69.06
CA SER A 195 -39.06 -18.76 68.87
C SER A 195 -39.33 -18.11 67.50
N ARG A 196 -40.25 -17.13 67.52
CA ARG A 196 -40.46 -16.10 66.49
C ARG A 196 -39.19 -15.26 66.31
N GLY A 197 -38.26 -15.73 65.48
CA GLY A 197 -37.24 -14.91 64.83
C GLY A 197 -37.49 -14.96 63.33
N GLN A 198 -37.41 -13.82 62.63
CA GLN A 198 -37.55 -13.77 61.18
C GLN A 198 -36.69 -14.85 60.51
N PRO A 199 -37.20 -15.63 59.54
CA PRO A 199 -36.37 -16.55 58.79
C PRO A 199 -35.42 -15.71 57.93
N THR A 200 -34.19 -15.48 58.40
CA THR A 200 -33.12 -15.03 57.51
C THR A 200 -33.06 -16.05 56.38
N PRO A 201 -33.13 -15.64 55.10
CA PRO A 201 -33.02 -16.54 53.96
C PRO A 201 -31.55 -17.00 53.83
N SER A 202 -31.09 -17.78 54.81
CA SER A 202 -29.73 -18.31 54.86
C SER A 202 -29.59 -19.40 53.80
N ILE A 203 -28.66 -19.20 52.89
CA ILE A 203 -28.30 -20.18 51.86
C ILE A 203 -27.80 -21.46 52.56
N PRO A 204 -28.26 -22.67 52.19
CA PRO A 204 -27.75 -23.92 52.73
C PRO A 204 -26.23 -24.02 52.58
N PRO A 205 -25.51 -24.56 53.58
CA PRO A 205 -24.04 -24.54 53.61
C PRO A 205 -23.41 -25.25 52.40
N LEU A 206 -24.03 -26.33 51.91
CA LEU A 206 -23.59 -27.02 50.69
C LEU A 206 -23.72 -26.12 49.44
N THR A 207 -24.83 -25.41 49.30
CA THR A 207 -25.04 -24.48 48.19
C THR A 207 -24.09 -23.30 48.29
N SER A 208 -23.80 -22.83 49.50
CA SER A 208 -22.79 -21.79 49.75
C SER A 208 -21.40 -22.21 49.31
N GLY A 209 -20.96 -23.44 49.64
CA GLY A 209 -19.67 -23.97 49.21
C GLY A 209 -19.56 -24.13 47.69
N LEU A 210 -20.63 -24.61 47.03
CA LEU A 210 -20.67 -24.72 45.57
C LEU A 210 -20.66 -23.35 44.89
N LEU A 211 -21.34 -22.35 45.48
CA LEU A 211 -21.35 -20.97 45.00
C LEU A 211 -19.94 -20.39 45.06
N LEU A 212 -19.27 -20.50 46.21
CA LEU A 212 -17.92 -20.00 46.42
C LEU A 212 -16.92 -20.60 45.41
N LEU A 213 -17.02 -21.91 45.13
CA LEU A 213 -16.20 -22.56 44.11
C LEU A 213 -16.47 -22.00 42.70
N SER A 214 -17.74 -21.78 42.33
CA SER A 214 -18.04 -21.19 41.03
C SER A 214 -17.58 -19.74 40.90
N VAL A 215 -17.66 -18.95 41.97
CA VAL A 215 -17.25 -17.55 41.99
C VAL A 215 -15.72 -17.42 41.97
N SER A 216 -14.98 -18.29 42.66
CA SER A 216 -13.51 -18.33 42.56
C SER A 216 -13.02 -18.59 41.14
N HIS A 217 -13.71 -19.45 40.38
CA HIS A 217 -13.43 -19.65 38.95
C HIS A 217 -13.68 -18.39 38.11
N LEU A 218 -14.70 -17.57 38.43
CA LEU A 218 -14.94 -16.29 37.76
C LEU A 218 -13.81 -15.31 38.06
N ARG A 219 -13.35 -15.26 39.31
CA ARG A 219 -12.21 -14.45 39.75
C ARG A 219 -10.91 -14.81 39.01
N THR A 220 -10.55 -16.10 38.97
CA THR A 220 -9.36 -16.55 38.23
C THR A 220 -9.44 -16.18 36.75
N TYR A 221 -10.64 -16.29 36.14
CA TYR A 221 -10.81 -15.87 34.75
C TYR A 221 -10.57 -14.37 34.57
N ALA A 222 -11.15 -13.55 35.44
CA ALA A 222 -11.01 -12.10 35.38
C ALA A 222 -9.54 -11.66 35.50
N GLU A 223 -8.81 -12.23 36.45
CA GLU A 223 -7.40 -11.91 36.69
C GLU A 223 -6.49 -12.40 35.55
N THR A 224 -6.82 -13.53 34.92
CA THR A 224 -5.95 -14.16 33.91
C THR A 224 -6.20 -13.66 32.48
N TYR A 225 -7.46 -13.36 32.14
CA TYR A 225 -7.87 -13.14 30.74
C TYR A 225 -8.41 -11.74 30.45
N LEU A 226 -8.76 -10.95 31.46
CA LEU A 226 -9.15 -9.56 31.25
C LEU A 226 -7.92 -8.65 31.30
N PRO A 227 -7.88 -7.57 30.48
CA PRO A 227 -6.76 -6.65 30.48
C PRO A 227 -6.59 -6.00 31.85
N ALA A 228 -5.35 -5.98 32.34
CA ALA A 228 -5.00 -5.31 33.59
C ALA A 228 -5.27 -3.80 33.48
N ASN A 229 -5.71 -3.18 34.58
CA ASN A 229 -6.04 -1.75 34.67
C ASN A 229 -7.16 -1.31 33.71
N SER A 230 -8.10 -2.22 33.41
CA SER A 230 -9.29 -1.89 32.62
C SER A 230 -10.51 -1.77 33.53
N ARG A 231 -11.37 -0.79 33.24
CA ARG A 231 -12.69 -0.64 33.89
C ARG A 231 -13.54 -1.91 33.81
N LEU A 232 -13.33 -2.70 32.76
CA LEU A 232 -13.99 -3.99 32.56
C LEU A 232 -13.55 -5.01 33.62
N ARG A 233 -12.23 -5.15 33.84
CA ARG A 233 -11.71 -6.06 34.88
C ARG A 233 -12.14 -5.61 36.27
N GLU A 234 -12.04 -4.31 36.56
CA GLU A 234 -12.40 -3.74 37.86
C GLU A 234 -13.89 -3.96 38.16
N GLY A 235 -14.79 -3.53 37.28
CA GLY A 235 -16.23 -3.71 37.49
C GLY A 235 -16.66 -5.18 37.54
N PHE A 236 -16.03 -6.05 36.74
CA PHE A 236 -16.32 -7.49 36.81
C PHE A 236 -15.87 -8.10 38.14
N LEU A 237 -14.71 -7.68 38.67
CA LEU A 237 -14.22 -8.14 39.97
C LEU A 237 -15.06 -7.59 41.12
N GLU A 238 -15.54 -6.35 41.05
CA GLU A 238 -16.49 -5.78 42.01
C GLU A 238 -17.77 -6.63 42.09
N ASP A 239 -18.36 -6.98 40.93
CA ASP A 239 -19.53 -7.86 40.88
C ASP A 239 -19.25 -9.27 41.45
N VAL A 240 -18.05 -9.79 41.23
CA VAL A 240 -17.62 -11.08 41.81
C VAL A 240 -17.50 -10.97 43.33
N VAL A 241 -16.95 -9.87 43.86
CA VAL A 241 -16.86 -9.61 45.31
C VAL A 241 -18.26 -9.49 45.93
N ASP A 242 -19.20 -8.81 45.27
CA ASP A 242 -20.59 -8.75 45.71
C ASP A 242 -21.25 -10.15 45.78
N LEU A 243 -20.86 -11.09 44.91
CA LEU A 243 -21.34 -12.47 45.00
C LEU A 243 -20.68 -13.28 46.13
N GLU A 244 -19.44 -12.95 46.51
CA GLU A 244 -18.70 -13.57 47.62
C GLU A 244 -19.24 -13.10 48.98
N ASP A 245 -19.80 -11.90 49.07
CA ASP A 245 -20.26 -11.31 50.33
C ASP A 245 -21.30 -12.22 51.04
N PRO A 246 -21.03 -12.68 52.27
CA PRO A 246 -21.99 -13.46 53.06
C PRO A 246 -23.14 -12.61 53.61
N ALA A 247 -23.02 -11.28 53.67
CA ALA A 247 -24.08 -10.39 54.14
C ALA A 247 -25.22 -10.26 53.12
N LEU A 248 -24.92 -10.45 51.82
CA LEU A 248 -25.92 -10.38 50.75
C LEU A 248 -26.81 -11.63 50.75
N GLY A 249 -28.11 -11.40 50.83
CA GLY A 249 -29.15 -12.43 50.76
C GLY A 249 -29.33 -12.98 49.34
N ARG A 250 -30.08 -14.07 49.22
CA ARG A 250 -30.36 -14.74 47.93
C ARG A 250 -30.89 -13.79 46.86
N ALA A 251 -31.88 -12.96 47.21
CA ALA A 251 -32.54 -12.08 46.25
C ALA A 251 -31.58 -11.00 45.74
N GLU A 252 -30.68 -10.52 46.60
CA GLU A 252 -29.69 -9.51 46.25
C GLU A 252 -28.61 -10.11 45.35
N LYS A 253 -28.12 -11.32 45.67
CA LYS A 253 -27.18 -12.05 44.79
C LYS A 253 -27.76 -12.34 43.40
N LEU A 254 -29.06 -12.64 43.30
CA LEU A 254 -29.74 -12.78 42.00
C LEU A 254 -29.78 -11.46 41.21
N ARG A 255 -29.94 -10.31 41.88
CA ARG A 255 -29.88 -8.99 41.23
C ARG A 255 -28.47 -8.66 40.75
N VAL A 256 -27.43 -9.02 41.51
CA VAL A 256 -26.04 -8.89 41.07
C VAL A 256 -25.80 -9.74 39.83
N LEU A 257 -26.29 -10.97 39.78
CA LEU A 257 -26.18 -11.82 38.59
C LEU A 257 -26.89 -11.21 37.37
N ASP A 258 -28.10 -10.65 37.54
CA ASP A 258 -28.82 -9.97 36.46
C ASP A 258 -28.06 -8.72 35.96
N ARG A 259 -27.50 -7.93 36.89
CA ARG A 259 -26.60 -6.80 36.54
C ARG A 259 -25.39 -7.28 35.72
N MET A 260 -24.76 -8.36 36.13
CA MET A 260 -23.62 -8.95 35.42
C MET A 260 -24.00 -9.46 34.02
N TRP A 261 -25.16 -10.11 33.88
CA TRP A 261 -25.67 -10.57 32.57
C TRP A 261 -25.87 -9.41 31.60
N ARG A 262 -26.43 -8.29 32.08
CA ARG A 262 -26.66 -7.08 31.27
C ARG A 262 -25.38 -6.34 30.94
N SER A 263 -24.49 -6.17 31.92
CA SER A 263 -23.29 -5.33 31.79
C SER A 263 -22.18 -6.03 31.00
N TRP A 264 -22.03 -7.34 31.19
CA TRP A 264 -20.91 -8.09 30.62
C TRP A 264 -21.32 -9.00 29.47
N GLY A 265 -22.62 -9.31 29.31
CA GLY A 265 -23.10 -10.22 28.27
C GLY A 265 -22.76 -9.77 26.85
N GLU A 266 -22.90 -8.47 26.55
CA GLU A 266 -22.54 -7.90 25.25
C GLU A 266 -21.02 -7.76 25.11
N VAL A 267 -20.36 -7.20 26.12
CA VAL A 267 -18.92 -6.89 26.10
C VAL A 267 -18.05 -8.15 26.03
N LEU A 268 -18.40 -9.17 26.80
CA LEU A 268 -17.81 -10.50 26.75
C LEU A 268 -18.49 -11.39 25.71
N GLY A 269 -19.38 -10.84 24.88
CA GLY A 269 -20.15 -11.48 23.79
C GLY A 269 -20.60 -12.90 24.10
N TRP A 270 -21.16 -13.09 25.29
CA TRP A 270 -21.74 -14.35 25.74
C TRP A 270 -22.86 -14.83 24.80
N ASN A 271 -23.55 -13.91 24.14
CA ASN A 271 -24.55 -14.20 23.11
C ASN A 271 -23.99 -15.01 21.93
N ARG A 272 -22.70 -14.85 21.60
CA ARG A 272 -22.03 -15.61 20.53
C ARG A 272 -21.36 -16.88 21.03
N ALA A 273 -21.07 -16.97 22.33
CA ALA A 273 -20.46 -18.17 22.94
C ALA A 273 -21.45 -19.36 23.01
N ALA A 274 -22.75 -19.08 22.89
CA ALA A 274 -23.80 -20.10 22.80
C ALA A 274 -24.00 -20.67 21.38
N ASP A 275 -23.38 -20.07 20.35
CA ASP A 275 -23.55 -20.47 18.96
C ASP A 275 -22.58 -21.62 18.58
N PRO A 276 -23.09 -22.83 18.29
CA PRO A 276 -22.26 -23.98 17.93
C PRO A 276 -21.52 -23.84 16.59
N SER A 277 -21.89 -22.86 15.75
CA SER A 277 -21.25 -22.62 14.45
C SER A 277 -19.85 -22.01 14.52
N SER A 278 -19.42 -21.54 15.69
CA SER A 278 -18.10 -20.92 15.92
C SER A 278 -16.95 -21.92 16.14
N ARG A 279 -17.14 -23.19 15.76
CA ARG A 279 -16.13 -24.28 15.82
C ARG A 279 -15.56 -24.68 14.45
N LEU A 280 -15.64 -23.79 13.46
CA LEU A 280 -14.98 -23.92 12.16
C LEU A 280 -14.05 -22.72 11.97
#